data_AF-A0AA50HTC1-F1
#
_entry.id   AF-A0AA50HTC1-F1
#
_cell.length_a   1.000
_cell.length_b   1.000
_cell.length_c   1.000
_cell.angle_alpha   90.00
_cell.angle_beta   90.00
_cell.angle_gamma   90.00
#
_symmetry.space_group_name_H-M   'P 1'
#
loop_
_entity.id
_entity.type
_entity.pdbx_description
1 polymer ?
#
loop_
_entity_poly.entity_id
_entity_poly.type
_entity_poly.pdbx_seq_one_letter_code
_entity_poly.pdbx_strand_id
1 'polypeptide(L)' 'MASEIEERVLLPSRRGLKILVAQLGNRAGMIGAARLAWQKLVYRTDGP' A
#
# COMPACT_ATOMS: atom_id res chain seq x y z
N MET A 1 0.51 -18.39 5.03
CA MET A 1 0.71 -17.31 4.04
C MET A 1 0.28 -17.74 2.65
N ALA A 2 0.74 -18.89 2.14
CA ALA A 2 0.28 -19.44 0.85
C ALA A 2 -1.25 -19.69 0.83
N SER A 3 -1.81 -20.22 1.92
CA SER A 3 -3.25 -20.45 2.08
C SER A 3 -4.09 -19.21 1.79
N GLU A 4 -3.64 -18.04 2.24
CA GLU A 4 -4.42 -16.81 2.10
C GLU A 4 -4.39 -16.24 0.67
N ILE A 5 -3.31 -16.54 -0.05
CA ILE A 5 -3.24 -16.27 -1.49
C ILE A 5 -4.16 -17.23 -2.26
N GLU A 6 -4.23 -18.49 -1.84
CA GLU A 6 -5.08 -19.50 -2.47
C GLU A 6 -6.58 -19.22 -2.25
N GLU A 7 -6.95 -18.71 -1.08
CA GLU A 7 -8.34 -18.41 -0.71
C GLU A 7 -8.83 -17.09 -1.31
N ARG A 8 -8.00 -16.03 -1.28
CA ARG A 8 -8.46 -14.67 -1.62
C ARG A 8 -8.01 -14.14 -2.97
N VAL A 9 -6.98 -14.72 -3.60
CA VAL A 9 -6.45 -14.21 -4.86
C VAL A 9 -6.95 -15.06 -6.02
N LEU A 10 -7.61 -14.43 -6.99
CA LEU A 10 -8.06 -15.08 -8.22
C LEU A 10 -6.89 -15.74 -8.97
N LEU A 11 -7.11 -16.92 -9.55
CA LEU A 11 -6.06 -17.76 -10.15
C LEU A 11 -5.12 -17.01 -11.13
N PRO A 12 -5.62 -16.20 -12.08
CA PRO A 12 -4.75 -15.47 -13.02
C PRO A 12 -3.89 -14.40 -12.34
N SER A 13 -4.39 -13.80 -11.25
CA SER A 13 -3.71 -12.74 -10.50
C SER A 13 -2.54 -13.25 -9.65
N ARG A 14 -2.38 -14.57 -9.50
CA ARG A 14 -1.26 -15.20 -8.78
C ARG A 14 0.02 -15.22 -9.61
N ARG A 15 -0.09 -15.23 -10.94
CA ARG A 15 1.06 -15.31 -11.83
C ARG A 15 1.94 -14.08 -11.66
N GLY A 16 3.19 -14.27 -11.23
CA GLY A 16 4.14 -13.18 -11.00
C GLY A 16 3.90 -12.38 -9.71
N LEU A 17 2.97 -12.81 -8.85
CA LEU A 17 2.77 -12.21 -7.53
C LEU A 17 4.04 -12.38 -6.68
N LYS A 18 4.51 -11.29 -6.08
CA LYS A 18 5.65 -11.28 -5.16
C LYS A 18 5.19 -10.94 -3.76
N ILE A 19 5.62 -11.74 -2.79
CA ILE A 19 5.45 -11.44 -1.37
C ILE A 19 6.75 -10.83 -0.86
N LEU A 20 6.69 -9.56 -0.46
CA LEU A 20 7.84 -8.80 0.00
C LEU A 20 7.56 -8.21 1.37
N VAL A 21 8.61 -8.09 2.18
CA VAL A 21 8.53 -7.36 3.45
C VAL A 21 8.49 -5.86 3.15
N ALA A 22 7.65 -5.12 3.87
CA ALA A 22 7.60 -3.67 3.76
C ALA A 22 8.97 -3.07 4.10
N GLN A 23 9.52 -2.28 3.17
CA GLN A 23 10.87 -1.69 3.32
C GLN A 23 10.98 -0.77 4.54
N LEU A 24 9.88 -0.13 4.94
CA LEU A 24 9.80 0.76 6.10
C LEU A 24 9.32 0.04 7.36
N GLY A 25 9.14 -1.29 7.30
CA GLY A 25 8.61 -2.10 8.38
C GLY A 25 7.31 -1.54 8.96
N ASN A 26 7.21 -1.55 10.29
CA ASN A 26 6.01 -1.13 11.03
C ASN A 26 5.70 0.38 10.88
N ARG A 27 6.60 1.17 10.33
CA ARG A 27 6.40 2.62 10.13
C ARG A 27 5.70 2.96 8.81
N ALA A 28 5.55 1.98 7.90
CA ALA A 28 4.97 2.20 6.57
C ALA A 28 3.59 2.87 6.63
N GLY A 29 2.72 2.43 7.55
CA GLY A 29 1.38 3.00 7.72
C GLY A 29 1.39 4.47 8.14
N MET A 30 2.16 4.80 9.18
CA MET A 30 2.29 6.17 9.69
C MET A 30 2.87 7.12 8.63
N ILE A 31 3.92 6.67 7.91
CA ILE A 31 4.53 7.47 6.84
C ILE A 31 3.54 7.68 5.68
N GLY A 32 2.79 6.64 5.31
CA GLY A 32 1.72 6.75 4.31
C GLY A 32 0.63 7.75 4.72
N ALA A 33 0.18 7.71 5.98
CA ALA A 33 -0.79 8.66 6.52
C ALA A 33 -0.25 10.10 6.51
N ALA A 34 1.01 10.30 6.91
CA ALA A 34 1.66 11.61 6.87
C ALA A 34 1.74 12.16 5.44
N ARG A 35 2.11 11.33 4.46
CA ARG A 35 2.10 11.71 3.03
C ARG A 35 0.70 12.10 2.57
N LEU A 36 -0.34 11.35 2.96
CA LEU A 36 -1.71 11.67 2.58
C LEU A 36 -2.18 13.00 3.19
N ALA A 37 -1.85 13.26 4.46
CA ALA A 37 -2.15 14.53 5.11
C ALA A 37 -1.42 15.70 4.42
N TRP A 38 -0.14 15.51 4.12
CA TRP A 38 0.66 16.48 3.35
C TRP A 38 0.02 16.80 2.01
N GLN A 39 -0.33 15.77 1.22
CA GLN A 39 -1.02 15.95 -0.06
C GLN A 39 -2.33 16.72 0.12
N LYS A 40 -3.14 16.40 1.13
CA LYS A 40 -4.40 17.11 1.40
C LYS A 40 -4.19 18.56 1.85
N LEU A 41 -3.09 18.89 2.52
CA LEU A 41 -2.79 20.27 2.91
C LEU A 41 -2.27 21.06 1.71
N VAL A 42 -1.30 20.50 0.98
CA VAL A 42 -0.71 21.09 -0.22
C VAL A 42 -1.74 21.22 -1.34
N TYR A 43 -2.45 20.17 -1.74
CA TYR A 43 -3.52 20.29 -2.74
C TYR A 43 -4.72 21.15 -2.29
N ARG A 44 -4.84 21.51 -1.00
CA ARG A 44 -5.79 22.54 -0.53
C ARG A 44 -5.22 23.96 -0.60
N THR A 45 -3.90 24.13 -0.57
CA THR A 45 -3.23 25.43 -0.70
C THR A 45 -2.91 25.78 -2.16
N ASP A 46 -2.97 24.80 -3.07
CA ASP A 46 -2.59 24.96 -4.49
C ASP A 46 -3.58 24.29 -5.48
N GLY A 47 -4.84 24.05 -5.07
CA GLY A 47 -5.95 23.86 -6.02
C GLY A 47 -6.34 25.17 -6.71
N PRO A 48 -6.99 25.14 -7.91
CA PRO A 48 -7.30 26.36 -8.68
C PRO A 48 -8.09 27.40 -7.89
#